data_AF-X0XK75-F1
#
_entry.id   AF-X0XK75-F1
#
_cell.length_a   1.000
_cell.length_b   1.000
_cell.length_c   1.000
_cell.angle_alpha   90.00
_cell.angle_beta   90.00
_cell.angle_gamma   90.00
#
_symmetry.space_group_name_H-M   'P 1'
#
loop_
_entity.id
_entity.type
_entity.pdbx_description
1 polymer ?
#
loop_
_entity_poly.entity_id
_entity_poly.type
_entity_poly.pdbx_seq_one_letter_code
_entity_poly.pdbx_strand_id
1 'polypeptide(L)'
;MPAYRNQRLFSDHYLGEILPQSDEWKSIDKEKLKEVFARIQSLYQKKCKIIPSLKESQLEEEFIRPILRILGHIYAPHPSIDKIWGGAKEPDYAFYPSEEAKREASVRKAIAIGEAKRYGRSLGRKLKSGDPSEIQNPSLQMSRYLWLSEVR
;
A
#
# COMPACT_ATOMS: atom_id res chain seq x y z
N MET A 1 -23.00 -11.91 9.09
CA MET A 1 -22.33 -10.73 8.49
C MET A 1 -21.28 -11.24 7.51
N PRO A 2 -21.02 -10.59 6.37
CA PRO A 2 -19.93 -11.00 5.49
C PRO A 2 -18.59 -10.93 6.23
N ALA A 3 -17.68 -11.85 5.94
CA ALA A 3 -16.36 -11.92 6.59
C ALA A 3 -15.49 -10.68 6.31
N TYR A 4 -15.83 -9.89 5.29
CA TYR A 4 -15.13 -8.67 4.89
C TYR A 4 -16.10 -7.63 4.31
N ARG A 5 -15.65 -6.36 4.26
CA ARG A 5 -16.33 -5.26 3.57
C ARG A 5 -15.51 -4.83 2.36
N ASN A 6 -15.83 -5.36 1.18
CA ASN A 6 -15.16 -4.97 -0.06
C ASN A 6 -15.64 -3.58 -0.52
N GLN A 7 -14.73 -2.62 -0.63
CA GLN A 7 -15.03 -1.27 -1.14
C GLN A 7 -14.74 -1.15 -2.65
N ARG A 8 -14.99 -2.23 -3.41
CA ARG A 8 -14.66 -2.36 -4.84
C ARG A 8 -13.16 -2.24 -5.13
N LEU A 9 -12.33 -2.69 -4.18
CA LEU A 9 -10.88 -2.79 -4.38
C LEU A 9 -10.52 -4.05 -5.15
N PHE A 10 -11.25 -5.14 -4.91
CA PHE A 10 -11.13 -6.41 -5.61
C PHE A 10 -12.49 -6.81 -6.19
N SER A 11 -12.53 -7.71 -7.17
CA SER A 11 -13.80 -8.31 -7.60
C SER A 11 -14.29 -9.29 -6.53
N ASP A 12 -15.61 -9.35 -6.33
CA ASP A 12 -16.18 -10.29 -5.36
C ASP A 12 -15.92 -11.74 -5.76
N HIS A 13 -15.89 -12.02 -7.08
CA HIS A 13 -15.50 -13.32 -7.61
C HIS A 13 -14.06 -13.68 -7.25
N TYR A 14 -13.12 -12.73 -7.32
CA TYR A 14 -11.74 -13.00 -6.93
C TYR A 14 -11.64 -13.35 -5.44
N LEU A 15 -12.30 -12.58 -4.56
CA LEU A 15 -12.26 -12.82 -3.12
C LEU A 15 -13.00 -14.09 -2.69
N GLY A 16 -14.11 -14.42 -3.35
CA GLY A 16 -14.96 -15.57 -2.99
C GLY A 16 -14.51 -16.89 -3.61
N GLU A 17 -14.05 -16.87 -4.86
CA GLU A 17 -13.84 -18.10 -5.64
C GLU A 17 -12.37 -18.35 -5.99
N ILE A 18 -11.60 -17.29 -6.31
CA ILE A 18 -10.22 -17.47 -6.80
C ILE A 18 -9.22 -17.53 -5.64
N LEU A 19 -9.22 -16.51 -4.77
CA LEU A 19 -8.26 -16.39 -3.68
C LEU A 19 -8.30 -17.60 -2.73
N PRO A 20 -9.47 -18.12 -2.31
CA PRO A 20 -9.52 -19.29 -1.43
C PRO A 20 -8.96 -20.57 -2.04
N GLN A 21 -8.86 -20.63 -3.38
CA GLN A 21 -8.33 -21.79 -4.09
C GLN A 21 -6.82 -21.76 -4.26
N SER A 22 -6.18 -20.59 -4.08
CA SER A 22 -4.72 -20.45 -4.17
C SER A 22 -3.97 -21.24 -3.09
N ASP A 23 -2.80 -21.75 -3.45
CA ASP A 23 -1.94 -22.51 -2.52
C ASP A 23 -1.40 -21.61 -1.41
N GLU A 24 -1.12 -20.35 -1.74
CA GLU A 24 -0.72 -19.31 -0.79
C GLU A 24 -1.78 -19.11 0.27
N TRP A 25 -3.07 -19.08 -0.10
CA TRP A 25 -4.15 -18.92 0.88
C TRP A 25 -4.33 -20.15 1.77
N LYS A 26 -4.23 -21.35 1.19
CA LYS A 26 -4.42 -22.61 1.90
C LYS A 26 -3.27 -22.94 2.86
N SER A 27 -2.06 -22.47 2.55
CA SER A 27 -0.85 -22.73 3.33
C SER A 27 -0.62 -21.78 4.52
N ILE A 28 -1.47 -20.76 4.71
CA ILE A 28 -1.34 -19.82 5.82
C ILE A 28 -1.62 -20.50 7.16
N ASP A 29 -0.68 -20.38 8.08
CA ASP A 29 -0.86 -20.72 9.49
C ASP A 29 -1.90 -19.79 10.13
N LYS A 30 -3.03 -20.38 10.53
CA LYS A 30 -4.17 -19.67 11.15
C LYS A 30 -3.81 -19.04 12.49
N GLU A 31 -2.91 -19.62 13.27
CA GLU A 31 -2.51 -19.06 14.56
C GLU A 31 -1.62 -17.83 14.35
N LYS A 32 -0.66 -17.92 13.42
CA LYS A 32 0.14 -16.76 13.00
C LYS A 32 -0.74 -15.64 12.43
N LEU A 33 -1.74 -15.99 11.62
CA LEU A 33 -2.69 -15.02 11.07
C LEU A 33 -3.47 -14.29 12.18
N LYS A 34 -3.99 -15.02 13.17
CA LYS A 34 -4.69 -14.43 14.33
C LYS A 34 -3.77 -13.50 15.12
N GLU A 35 -2.53 -13.90 15.36
CA GLU A 35 -1.55 -13.08 16.08
C GLU A 35 -1.27 -11.77 15.33
N VAL A 36 -0.96 -11.85 14.03
CA VAL A 36 -0.71 -10.69 13.17
C VAL A 36 -1.93 -9.76 13.14
N PHE A 37 -3.13 -10.34 12.99
CA PHE A 37 -4.38 -9.57 13.00
C PHE A 37 -4.60 -8.86 14.34
N ALA A 38 -4.40 -9.55 15.47
CA ALA A 38 -4.54 -8.97 16.81
C ALA A 38 -3.55 -7.81 17.03
N ARG A 39 -2.30 -7.93 16.53
CA ARG A 39 -1.29 -6.86 16.59
C ARG A 39 -1.73 -5.63 15.80
N ILE A 40 -2.22 -5.80 14.57
CA ILE A 40 -2.73 -4.71 13.74
C ILE A 40 -3.98 -4.08 14.38
N GLN A 41 -4.88 -4.91 14.92
CA GLN A 41 -6.08 -4.44 15.61
C GLN A 41 -5.74 -3.60 16.85
N SER A 42 -4.78 -4.05 17.66
CA SER A 42 -4.31 -3.29 18.82
C SER A 42 -3.69 -1.94 18.42
N LEU A 43 -2.87 -1.92 17.36
CA LEU A 43 -2.33 -0.67 16.81
C LEU A 43 -3.45 0.27 16.35
N TYR A 44 -4.44 -0.24 15.62
CA TYR A 44 -5.59 0.54 15.18
C TYR A 44 -6.38 1.09 16.36
N GLN A 45 -6.71 0.29 17.37
CA GLN A 45 -7.45 0.74 18.55
C GLN A 45 -6.74 1.88 19.30
N LYS A 46 -5.41 1.86 19.35
CA LYS A 46 -4.61 2.93 19.97
C LYS A 46 -4.65 4.24 19.18
N LYS A 47 -4.76 4.17 17.84
CA LYS A 47 -4.61 5.33 16.95
C LYS A 47 -5.90 5.77 16.25
N CYS A 48 -6.99 5.00 16.32
CA CYS A 48 -8.21 5.23 15.54
C CYS A 48 -8.81 6.64 15.72
N LYS A 49 -8.67 7.23 16.91
CA LYS A 49 -9.16 8.60 17.19
C LYS A 49 -8.33 9.70 16.53
N ILE A 50 -7.03 9.47 16.34
CA ILE A 50 -6.12 10.48 15.78
C ILE A 50 -5.94 10.34 14.26
N ILE A 51 -6.08 9.13 13.72
CA ILE A 51 -5.89 8.83 12.29
C ILE A 51 -6.61 9.82 11.35
N PRO A 52 -7.90 10.18 11.57
CA PRO A 52 -8.59 11.11 10.68
C PRO A 52 -8.00 12.53 10.63
N SER A 53 -7.22 12.91 11.65
CA SER A 53 -6.60 14.24 11.78
C SER A 53 -5.14 14.29 11.31
N LEU A 54 -4.52 13.13 11.07
CA LEU A 54 -3.11 13.06 10.66
C LEU A 54 -2.93 13.56 9.22
N LYS A 55 -1.85 14.29 8.99
CA LYS A 55 -1.35 14.55 7.63
C LYS A 55 -0.79 13.27 7.03
N GLU A 56 -0.59 13.25 5.70
CA GLU A 56 -0.11 12.08 4.96
C GLU A 56 1.18 11.49 5.53
N SER A 57 2.23 12.31 5.68
CA SER A 57 3.52 11.88 6.25
C SER A 57 3.40 11.32 7.67
N GLN A 58 2.55 11.94 8.51
CA GLN A 58 2.30 11.44 9.86
C GLN A 58 1.53 10.12 9.85
N LEU A 59 0.52 9.99 8.99
CA LEU A 59 -0.26 8.77 8.83
C LEU A 59 0.63 7.62 8.36
N GLU A 60 1.56 7.89 7.46
CA GLU A 60 2.56 6.92 7.03
C GLU A 60 3.41 6.42 8.20
N GLU A 61 4.09 7.34 8.90
CA GLU A 61 5.05 7.00 9.94
C GLU A 61 4.38 6.34 11.15
N GLU A 62 3.21 6.85 11.54
CA GLU A 62 2.53 6.45 12.75
C GLU A 62 1.61 5.25 12.57
N PHE A 63 1.12 4.98 11.35
CA PHE A 63 0.10 3.96 11.15
C PHE A 63 0.44 2.98 10.02
N ILE A 64 0.73 3.45 8.81
CA ILE A 64 0.96 2.57 7.65
C ILE A 64 2.27 1.78 7.80
N ARG A 65 3.40 2.45 8.03
CA ARG A 65 4.72 1.81 8.18
C ARG A 65 4.77 0.80 9.33
N PRO A 66 4.16 1.03 10.49
CA PRO A 66 4.02 0.00 11.53
C PRO A 66 3.22 -1.22 11.06
N ILE A 67 2.12 -1.06 10.32
CA ILE A 67 1.37 -2.19 9.74
C ILE A 67 2.24 -2.96 8.75
N LEU A 68 2.94 -2.27 7.84
CA LEU A 68 3.83 -2.92 6.87
C LEU A 68 4.91 -3.76 7.57
N ARG A 69 5.46 -3.25 8.68
CA ARG A 69 6.42 -3.99 9.52
C ARG A 69 5.81 -5.20 10.22
N ILE A 70 4.58 -5.10 10.73
CA ILE A 70 3.88 -6.24 11.35
C ILE A 70 3.62 -7.34 10.32
N LEU A 71 3.28 -6.96 9.08
CA LEU A 71 3.09 -7.88 7.96
C LEU A 71 4.40 -8.48 7.42
N GLY A 72 5.56 -7.98 7.86
CA GLY A 72 6.87 -8.48 7.44
C GLY A 72 7.31 -7.97 6.06
N HIS A 73 6.75 -6.88 5.56
CA HIS A 73 7.17 -6.31 4.28
C HIS A 73 8.58 -5.72 4.35
N ILE A 74 9.37 -6.01 3.31
CA ILE A 74 10.66 -5.39 3.06
C ILE A 74 10.41 -4.26 2.07
N TYR A 75 10.63 -3.01 2.50
CA TYR A 75 10.39 -1.85 1.65
C TYR A 75 11.43 -0.75 1.86
N ALA A 76 11.55 0.13 0.86
CA ALA A 76 12.25 1.40 0.92
C ALA A 76 11.22 2.55 0.85
N PRO A 77 11.27 3.53 1.77
CA PRO A 77 10.42 4.72 1.69
C PRO A 77 10.98 5.68 0.63
N HIS A 78 10.09 6.40 -0.06
CA HIS A 78 10.42 7.45 -1.01
C HIS A 78 11.50 7.07 -2.06
N PRO A 79 11.35 5.93 -2.77
CA PRO A 79 12.30 5.55 -3.80
C PRO A 79 12.31 6.54 -4.98
N SER A 80 13.49 6.87 -5.52
CA SER A 80 13.58 7.64 -6.76
C SER A 80 13.34 6.76 -7.98
N ILE A 81 12.40 7.16 -8.84
CA ILE A 81 12.25 6.62 -10.19
C ILE A 81 12.96 7.56 -11.16
N ASP A 82 14.22 7.25 -11.44
CA ASP A 82 15.06 8.03 -12.37
C ASP A 82 14.81 7.61 -13.83
N LYS A 83 13.86 8.26 -14.52
CA LYS A 83 13.74 8.17 -16.00
C LYS A 83 13.34 9.48 -16.70
N ILE A 84 14.32 10.03 -17.41
CA ILE A 84 14.45 10.77 -18.69
C ILE A 84 13.34 11.73 -19.20
N TRP A 85 12.04 11.58 -18.92
CA TRP A 85 11.01 12.54 -19.40
C TRP A 85 9.92 12.75 -18.35
N GLY A 86 9.90 13.92 -17.71
CA GLY A 86 8.83 14.34 -16.78
C GLY A 86 9.24 14.59 -15.32
N GLY A 87 10.54 14.54 -15.01
CA GLY A 87 11.10 14.76 -13.68
C GLY A 87 11.08 13.51 -12.79
N ALA A 88 11.92 13.49 -11.75
CA ALA A 88 11.95 12.41 -10.78
C ALA A 88 10.56 12.23 -10.14
N LYS A 89 10.15 10.96 -10.01
CA LYS A 89 8.92 10.59 -9.32
C LYS A 89 9.28 9.74 -8.12
N GLU A 90 8.61 10.01 -7.03
CA GLU A 90 8.92 9.46 -5.71
C GLU A 90 7.62 8.89 -5.15
N PRO A 91 7.31 7.62 -5.43
CA PRO A 91 6.26 6.91 -4.71
C PRO A 91 6.59 6.86 -3.21
N ASP A 92 5.60 6.63 -2.36
CA ASP A 92 5.87 6.53 -0.92
C ASP A 92 6.65 5.26 -0.56
N TYR A 93 6.43 4.16 -1.29
CA TYR A 93 7.07 2.86 -1.03
C TYR A 93 7.48 2.11 -2.30
N ALA A 94 8.63 1.45 -2.24
CA ALA A 94 8.96 0.30 -3.10
C ALA A 94 9.12 -0.95 -2.23
N PHE A 95 8.44 -2.04 -2.58
CA PHE A 95 8.49 -3.32 -1.87
C PHE A 95 9.42 -4.29 -2.57
N TYR A 96 10.18 -5.06 -1.81
CA TYR A 96 11.21 -5.97 -2.31
C TYR A 96 10.95 -7.41 -1.82
N PRO A 97 11.39 -8.42 -2.59
CA PRO A 97 11.25 -9.82 -2.20
C PRO A 97 12.24 -10.24 -1.10
N SER A 98 13.35 -9.52 -0.95
CA SER A 98 14.39 -9.79 0.06
C SER A 98 15.18 -8.53 0.45
N GLU A 99 15.91 -8.59 1.56
CA GLU A 99 16.77 -7.47 2.00
C GLU A 99 17.95 -7.26 1.04
N GLU A 100 18.45 -8.31 0.39
CA GLU A 100 19.50 -8.21 -0.63
C GLU A 100 19.00 -7.39 -1.83
N ALA A 101 17.80 -7.68 -2.33
CA ALA A 101 17.19 -6.93 -3.43
C ALA A 101 16.95 -5.46 -3.05
N LYS A 102 16.61 -5.18 -1.79
CA LYS A 102 16.45 -3.83 -1.27
C LYS A 102 17.77 -3.07 -1.17
N ARG A 103 18.89 -3.72 -0.83
CA ARG A 103 20.22 -3.06 -0.70
C ARG A 103 20.71 -2.45 -2.00
N GLU A 104 20.33 -3.03 -3.15
CA GLU A 104 20.62 -2.44 -4.45
C GLU A 104 19.91 -1.08 -4.66
N ALA A 105 18.92 -0.75 -3.82
CA ALA A 105 18.14 0.50 -3.83
C ALA A 105 17.53 0.84 -5.21
N SER A 106 17.41 -0.15 -6.10
CA SER A 106 16.88 0.02 -7.43
C SER A 106 15.40 -0.36 -7.45
N VAL A 107 14.55 0.60 -7.84
CA VAL A 107 13.11 0.35 -8.04
C VAL A 107 12.85 -0.79 -9.02
N ARG A 108 13.77 -1.07 -9.95
CA ARG A 108 13.64 -2.18 -10.91
C ARG A 108 13.63 -3.57 -10.26
N LYS A 109 14.13 -3.69 -9.02
CA LYS A 109 14.11 -4.93 -8.23
C LYS A 109 12.89 -5.00 -7.31
N ALA A 110 12.09 -3.94 -7.26
CA ALA A 110 10.86 -3.94 -6.48
C ALA A 110 9.83 -4.87 -7.15
N ILE A 111 9.02 -5.52 -6.32
CA ILE A 111 7.89 -6.37 -6.71
C ILE A 111 6.54 -5.63 -6.60
N ALA A 112 6.53 -4.48 -5.93
CA ALA A 112 5.37 -3.61 -5.87
C ALA A 112 5.78 -2.17 -5.54
N ILE A 113 4.91 -1.23 -5.91
CA ILE A 113 4.98 0.18 -5.54
C ILE A 113 3.78 0.50 -4.65
N GLY A 114 4.01 1.27 -3.59
CA GLY A 114 2.98 1.73 -2.67
C GLY A 114 2.88 3.25 -2.66
N GLU A 115 1.65 3.72 -2.46
CA GLU A 115 1.32 5.12 -2.26
C GLU A 115 0.29 5.20 -1.12
N ALA A 116 0.59 6.01 -0.13
CA ALA A 116 -0.31 6.40 0.93
C ALA A 116 -1.07 7.67 0.52
N LYS A 117 -2.26 7.84 1.10
CA LYS A 117 -2.99 9.09 1.03
C LYS A 117 -3.54 9.43 2.40
N ARG A 118 -3.76 10.71 2.67
CA ARG A 118 -4.47 11.15 3.89
C ARG A 118 -5.78 10.37 4.09
N TYR A 119 -6.16 10.18 5.34
CA TYR A 119 -7.37 9.46 5.69
C TYR A 119 -8.62 10.10 5.06
N GLY A 120 -9.55 9.28 4.58
CA GLY A 120 -10.77 9.75 3.89
C GLY A 120 -10.60 10.18 2.43
N ARG A 121 -9.36 10.21 1.89
CA ARG A 121 -9.13 10.46 0.46
C ARG A 121 -9.66 9.28 -0.37
N SER A 122 -10.57 9.56 -1.31
CA SER A 122 -11.01 8.54 -2.26
C SER A 122 -9.85 8.10 -3.16
N LEU A 123 -9.54 6.80 -3.22
CA LEU A 123 -8.39 6.32 -4.00
C LEU A 123 -8.67 6.22 -5.51
N GLY A 124 -9.94 6.07 -5.91
CA GLY A 124 -10.34 5.83 -7.30
C GLY A 124 -10.94 7.03 -8.03
N ARG A 125 -10.98 8.21 -7.40
CA ARG A 125 -11.68 9.38 -7.95
C ARG A 125 -10.83 10.64 -7.90
N LYS A 126 -11.02 11.45 -8.93
CA LYS A 126 -10.59 12.85 -8.95
C LYS A 126 -11.45 13.65 -7.96
N LEU A 127 -10.84 14.46 -7.10
CA LEU A 127 -11.59 15.45 -6.31
C LEU A 127 -11.68 16.75 -7.09
N LYS A 128 -12.82 17.43 -6.99
CA LYS A 128 -12.93 18.85 -7.37
C LYS A 128 -12.43 19.67 -6.18
N SER A 129 -11.11 19.79 -6.07
CA SER A 129 -10.43 20.58 -5.05
C SER A 129 -9.73 21.77 -5.71
N GLY A 130 -9.55 22.87 -4.98
CA GLY A 130 -8.75 24.01 -5.44
C GLY A 130 -7.25 23.75 -5.38
N ASP A 131 -6.82 22.68 -4.68
CA ASP A 131 -5.42 22.27 -4.57
C ASP A 131 -5.03 21.34 -5.73
N PRO A 132 -4.07 21.74 -6.61
CA PRO A 132 -3.59 20.93 -7.72
C PRO A 132 -3.11 19.52 -7.35
N SER A 133 -2.60 19.33 -6.13
CA SER A 133 -2.14 18.01 -5.64
C SER A 133 -3.32 17.06 -5.38
N GLU A 134 -4.48 17.57 -4.99
CA GLU A 134 -5.69 16.79 -4.74
C GLU A 134 -6.49 16.51 -6.02
N ILE A 135 -6.27 17.33 -7.05
CA ILE A 135 -6.85 17.17 -8.39
C ILE A 135 -6.30 15.89 -9.06
N GLN A 136 -5.15 15.36 -8.66
CA GLN A 136 -4.63 14.14 -9.27
C GLN A 136 -5.41 12.89 -8.82
N ASN A 137 -5.77 12.02 -9.77
CA ASN A 137 -6.42 10.74 -9.47
C ASN A 137 -5.33 9.75 -8.99
N PRO A 138 -5.42 9.22 -7.75
CA PRO A 138 -4.40 8.30 -7.23
C PRO A 138 -4.22 7.04 -8.08
N SER A 139 -5.28 6.50 -8.68
CA SER A 139 -5.16 5.36 -9.61
C SER A 139 -4.34 5.71 -10.86
N LEU A 140 -4.48 6.94 -11.38
CA LEU A 140 -3.69 7.40 -12.53
C LEU A 140 -2.22 7.64 -12.14
N GLN A 141 -1.98 8.14 -10.92
CA GLN A 141 -0.63 8.27 -10.36
C GLN A 141 0.05 6.90 -10.28
N MET A 142 -0.62 5.89 -9.73
CA MET A 142 -0.10 4.52 -9.62
C MET A 142 0.18 3.90 -11.00
N SER A 143 -0.74 4.05 -11.95
CA SER A 143 -0.53 3.57 -13.33
C SER A 143 0.72 4.17 -13.98
N ARG A 144 0.99 5.47 -13.75
CA ARG A 144 2.21 6.13 -14.23
C ARG A 144 3.46 5.57 -13.54
N TYR A 145 3.42 5.33 -12.24
CA TYR A 145 4.55 4.74 -11.52
C TYR A 145 4.90 3.36 -12.04
N LEU A 146 3.91 2.49 -12.26
CA LEU A 146 4.14 1.17 -12.84
C LEU A 146 4.76 1.26 -14.23
N TRP A 147 4.26 2.17 -15.08
CA TRP A 147 4.81 2.38 -16.41
C TRP A 147 6.26 2.87 -16.40
N LEU A 148 6.61 3.80 -15.51
CA LEU A 148 7.96 4.37 -15.42
C LEU A 148 8.97 3.45 -14.73
N SER A 149 8.54 2.77 -13.67
CA SER A 149 9.38 1.90 -12.84
C SER A 149 9.71 0.55 -13.49
N GLU A 150 8.89 0.11 -14.45
CA GLU A 150 8.96 -1.24 -15.06
C GLU A 150 8.81 -2.38 -14.03
N VAL A 151 8.30 -2.09 -12.83
CA VAL A 151 7.92 -3.10 -11.84
C VAL A 151 6.80 -3.95 -12.41
N ARG A 152 6.93 -5.28 -12.30
CA ARG A 152 6.00 -6.28 -12.83
C ARG A 152 5.45 -7.15 -11.72
#